data_AF-A0A6N2AVS0-F1
#
_entry.id   AF-A0A6N2AVS0-F1
#
_cell.length_a   1.000
_cell.length_b   1.000
_cell.length_c   1.000
_cell.angle_alpha   90.00
_cell.angle_beta   90.00
_cell.angle_gamma   90.00
#
_symmetry.space_group_name_H-M   'P 1'
#
loop_
_entity.id
_entity.type
_entity.pdbx_description
1 polymer ?
#
loop_
_entity_poly.entity_id
_entity_poly.type
_entity_poly.pdbx_seq_one_letter_code
_entity_poly.pdbx_strand_id
1 'polypeptide(L)'
;ETWGKWRGAGFLQNLRHKNLTKVITSCCNLDFKALVLEYMPNGTLDKWLYFHNLFLNLLQRLDIMIDVASAMDYLHNGYSTPVVHCDLKPSNMLLDQEMVGHVSDFGIAKLLDVGEAFVQTRTTATIGYIAPVHGQDGIVSTSCDVYSFGILMMETFTRRKPSDEIFTGETIIK
;
A
#
# COMPACT_ATOMS: atom_id res chain seq x y z
N GLU A 1 -5.29 22.11 6.13
CA GLU A 1 -5.98 21.38 7.22
C GLU A 1 -5.71 19.85 7.26
N THR A 2 -4.75 19.30 6.52
CA THR A 2 -4.49 17.84 6.51
C THR A 2 -3.47 17.35 7.55
N TRP A 3 -2.86 18.23 8.35
CA TRP A 3 -1.61 17.96 9.08
C TRP A 3 -1.76 17.73 10.59
N GLY A 4 -2.99 17.78 11.13
CA GLY A 4 -3.27 17.47 12.54
C GLY A 4 -3.06 16.00 12.94
N LYS A 5 -2.87 15.09 11.96
CA LYS A 5 -2.79 13.63 12.17
C LYS A 5 -1.42 13.08 12.58
N TRP A 6 -0.33 13.84 12.48
CA TRP A 6 1.00 13.33 12.89
C TRP A 6 1.22 13.27 14.40
N ARG A 7 0.30 13.81 15.23
CA ARG A 7 0.21 13.42 16.65
C ARG A 7 -0.13 11.93 16.82
N GLY A 8 -0.61 11.26 15.76
CA GLY A 8 -0.95 9.85 15.70
C GLY A 8 0.11 8.93 15.09
N ALA A 9 1.32 9.39 14.75
CA ALA A 9 2.37 8.49 14.23
C ALA A 9 2.76 7.36 15.23
N GLY A 10 2.34 7.46 16.49
CA GLY A 10 2.52 6.43 17.50
C GLY A 10 1.90 5.08 17.12
N PHE A 11 0.78 5.04 16.39
CA PHE A 11 0.20 3.73 16.02
C PHE A 11 1.10 2.99 15.02
N LEU A 12 1.79 3.71 14.12
CA LEU A 12 2.70 3.09 13.14
C LEU A 12 3.88 2.38 13.81
N GLN A 13 4.33 2.85 14.97
CA GLN A 13 5.38 2.18 15.77
C GLN A 13 4.88 0.89 16.45
N ASN A 14 3.56 0.77 16.61
CA ASN A 14 2.91 -0.39 17.22
C ASN A 14 2.52 -1.46 16.18
N LEU A 15 2.45 -1.12 14.89
CA LEU A 15 2.27 -2.10 13.83
C LEU A 15 3.51 -3.00 13.75
N ARG A 16 3.33 -4.30 14.02
CA ARG A 16 4.40 -5.29 14.01
C ARG A 16 3.96 -6.54 13.29
N HIS A 17 4.48 -6.70 12.08
CA HIS A 17 4.27 -7.88 11.26
C HIS A 17 5.49 -8.05 10.35
N LYS A 18 5.84 -9.30 10.04
CA LYS A 18 7.04 -9.64 9.26
C LYS A 18 7.05 -9.01 7.86
N ASN A 19 5.87 -8.82 7.26
CA ASN A 19 5.70 -8.24 5.91
C ASN A 19 5.29 -6.76 5.94
N LEU A 20 5.53 -6.05 7.04
CA LEU A 20 5.40 -4.59 7.11
C LEU A 20 6.79 -3.96 7.22
N THR A 21 6.95 -2.78 6.64
CA THR A 21 8.18 -1.99 6.84
C THR A 21 8.19 -1.45 8.25
N LYS A 22 9.17 -1.89 9.04
CA LYS A 22 9.26 -1.54 10.46
C LYS A 22 9.66 -0.08 10.63
N VAL A 23 8.87 0.65 11.42
CA VAL A 23 9.28 1.95 11.95
C VAL A 23 10.24 1.72 13.11
N ILE A 24 11.50 2.13 12.95
CA ILE A 24 12.52 2.08 14.01
C ILE A 24 12.25 3.18 15.03
N THR A 25 12.09 4.41 14.56
CA THR A 25 11.81 5.57 15.39
C THR A 25 11.22 6.71 14.55
N SER A 26 10.82 7.80 15.20
CA SER A 26 10.41 9.04 14.57
C SER A 26 11.24 10.20 15.12
N CYS A 27 11.65 11.12 14.26
CA CYS A 27 12.20 12.41 14.64
C CYS A 27 11.15 13.49 14.39
N CYS A 28 10.84 14.31 15.39
CA CYS A 28 9.90 15.41 15.24
C CYS A 28 10.37 16.61 16.05
N ASN A 29 10.54 17.75 15.39
CA ASN A 29 10.69 19.08 15.99
C ASN A 29 9.70 20.06 15.33
N LEU A 30 9.85 21.37 15.56
CA LEU A 30 8.94 22.39 15.01
C LEU A 30 8.98 22.47 13.47
N ASP A 31 10.16 22.31 12.88
CA ASP A 31 10.41 22.55 11.45
C ASP A 31 10.62 21.26 10.63
N PHE A 32 10.82 20.13 11.31
CA PHE A 32 11.23 18.87 10.71
C PHE A 32 10.51 17.68 11.33
N LYS A 33 10.00 16.80 10.48
CA LYS A 33 9.38 15.53 10.87
C LYS A 33 9.88 14.45 9.93
N ALA A 34 10.36 13.34 10.48
CA ALA A 34 10.81 12.19 9.73
C ALA A 34 10.51 10.89 10.48
N LEU A 35 10.29 9.83 9.71
CA LEU A 35 10.29 8.46 10.20
C LEU A 35 11.59 7.79 9.79
N VAL A 36 12.20 7.08 10.73
CA VAL A 36 13.34 6.21 10.48
C VAL A 36 12.79 4.81 10.32
N LEU A 37 12.96 4.24 9.13
CA LEU A 37 12.46 2.92 8.76
C LEU A 37 13.61 1.92 8.63
N GLU A 38 13.30 0.65 8.80
CA GLU A 38 14.22 -0.43 8.42
C GLU A 38 14.49 -0.39 6.92
N TYR A 39 15.77 -0.55 6.55
CA TYR A 39 16.21 -0.41 5.17
C TYR A 39 16.01 -1.72 4.39
N MET A 40 15.44 -1.60 3.19
CA MET A 40 15.13 -2.70 2.29
C MET A 40 16.09 -2.67 1.10
N PRO A 41 17.14 -3.51 1.07
CA PRO A 41 18.25 -3.38 0.13
C PRO A 41 17.88 -3.64 -1.33
N ASN A 42 16.86 -4.46 -1.58
CA ASN A 42 16.42 -4.76 -2.94
C ASN A 42 15.46 -3.71 -3.51
N GLY A 43 15.08 -2.70 -2.72
CA GLY A 43 14.26 -1.56 -3.16
C GLY A 43 12.80 -1.94 -3.39
N THR A 44 12.12 -1.24 -4.30
CA THR A 44 10.68 -1.40 -4.54
C THR A 44 10.36 -2.48 -5.57
N LEU A 45 9.19 -3.12 -5.48
CA LEU A 45 8.69 -4.03 -6.50
C LEU A 45 8.57 -3.35 -7.87
N ASP A 46 8.17 -2.07 -7.92
CA ASP A 46 8.14 -1.27 -9.17
C ASP A 46 9.47 -1.33 -9.94
N LYS A 47 10.60 -1.20 -9.22
CA LYS A 47 11.94 -1.34 -9.80
C LYS A 47 12.11 -2.72 -10.44
N TRP A 48 11.71 -3.79 -9.76
CA TRP A 48 11.83 -5.15 -10.29
C TRP A 48 10.88 -5.46 -11.45
N LEU A 49 9.76 -4.74 -11.55
CA LEU A 49 8.83 -4.89 -12.66
C LEU A 49 9.29 -4.18 -13.93
N TYR A 50 10.01 -3.06 -13.83
CA TYR A 50 10.28 -2.20 -14.99
C TYR A 50 11.75 -1.96 -15.33
N PHE A 51 12.70 -2.20 -14.43
CA PHE A 51 14.13 -2.00 -14.76
C PHE A 51 14.67 -3.13 -15.65
N HIS A 52 15.36 -2.75 -16.74
CA HIS A 52 15.77 -3.68 -17.81
C HIS A 52 16.64 -4.86 -17.38
N ASN A 53 17.31 -4.80 -16.23
CA ASN A 53 18.23 -5.84 -15.74
C ASN A 53 17.71 -6.60 -14.52
N LEU A 54 16.48 -6.34 -14.08
CA LEU A 54 15.88 -7.03 -12.93
C LEU A 54 14.70 -7.87 -13.41
N PHE A 55 14.63 -9.10 -12.89
CA PHE A 55 13.62 -10.07 -13.27
C PHE A 55 13.20 -10.88 -12.06
N LEU A 56 11.88 -10.96 -11.86
CA LEU A 56 11.27 -11.91 -10.93
C LEU A 56 10.70 -13.08 -11.73
N ASN A 57 11.02 -14.30 -11.31
CA ASN A 57 10.36 -15.49 -11.82
C ASN A 57 8.92 -15.59 -11.26
N LEU A 58 8.14 -16.55 -11.77
CA LEU A 58 6.73 -16.69 -11.39
C LEU A 58 6.56 -17.00 -9.90
N LEU A 59 7.42 -17.85 -9.34
CA LEU A 59 7.36 -18.25 -7.94
C LEU A 59 7.67 -17.07 -7.01
N GLN A 60 8.71 -16.30 -7.31
CA GLN A 60 9.05 -15.08 -6.57
C GLN A 60 7.90 -14.06 -6.59
N ARG A 61 7.24 -13.88 -7.74
CA ARG A 61 6.05 -13.00 -7.84
C ARG A 61 4.93 -13.48 -6.94
N LEU A 62 4.67 -14.79 -6.92
CA LEU A 62 3.66 -15.40 -6.07
C LEU A 62 4.01 -15.23 -4.59
N ASP A 63 5.24 -15.52 -4.19
CA ASP A 63 5.72 -15.38 -2.81
C ASP A 63 5.57 -13.93 -2.32
N ILE A 64 5.98 -12.94 -3.13
CA ILE A 64 5.81 -11.51 -2.80
C ILE A 64 4.31 -11.16 -2.65
N MET A 65 3.42 -11.69 -3.49
CA MET A 65 1.99 -11.43 -3.36
C MET A 65 1.38 -12.09 -2.12
N ILE A 66 1.88 -13.26 -1.69
CA ILE A 66 1.51 -13.91 -0.44
C ILE A 66 1.96 -13.05 0.75
N ASP A 67 3.18 -12.52 0.71
CA ASP A 67 3.71 -11.62 1.73
C ASP A 67 2.85 -10.36 1.89
N VAL A 68 2.47 -9.73 0.77
CA VAL A 68 1.57 -8.56 0.77
C VAL A 68 0.19 -8.93 1.31
N ALA A 69 -0.38 -10.07 0.90
CA ALA A 69 -1.66 -10.54 1.43
C ALA A 69 -1.61 -10.77 2.94
N SER A 70 -0.52 -11.35 3.45
CA SER A 70 -0.31 -11.57 4.89
C SER A 70 -0.23 -10.24 5.66
N ALA A 71 0.45 -9.24 5.11
CA ALA A 71 0.47 -7.90 5.67
C ALA A 71 -0.92 -7.25 5.71
N MET A 72 -1.69 -7.38 4.62
CA MET A 72 -3.02 -6.79 4.55
C MET A 72 -4.01 -7.46 5.51
N ASP A 73 -3.96 -8.79 5.63
CA ASP A 73 -4.77 -9.51 6.62
C ASP A 73 -4.45 -9.06 8.05
N TYR A 74 -3.16 -8.88 8.37
CA TYR A 74 -2.76 -8.31 9.66
C TYR A 74 -3.33 -6.91 9.88
N LEU A 75 -3.26 -6.02 8.89
CA LEU A 75 -3.78 -4.65 9.01
C LEU A 75 -5.31 -4.61 9.15
N HIS A 76 -6.02 -5.46 8.43
CA HIS A 76 -7.49 -5.46 8.41
C HIS A 76 -8.10 -6.20 9.60
N ASN A 77 -7.50 -7.32 10.00
CA ASN A 77 -8.09 -8.27 10.94
C ASN A 77 -7.19 -8.57 12.16
N GLY A 78 -5.87 -8.44 12.02
CA GLY A 78 -4.90 -8.85 13.05
C GLY A 78 -4.48 -7.76 14.05
N TYR A 79 -4.76 -6.49 13.77
CA TYR A 79 -4.49 -5.37 14.68
C TYR A 79 -5.73 -5.01 15.52
N SER A 80 -5.56 -4.29 16.63
CA SER A 80 -6.65 -3.93 17.54
C SER A 80 -7.76 -3.10 16.90
N THR A 81 -7.44 -2.43 15.79
CA THR A 81 -8.33 -1.52 15.06
C THR A 81 -8.02 -1.70 13.59
N PRO A 82 -9.01 -1.95 12.71
CA PRO A 82 -8.74 -2.12 11.29
C PRO A 82 -8.02 -0.91 10.70
N VAL A 83 -6.92 -1.18 9.98
CA VAL A 83 -6.10 -0.17 9.31
C VAL A 83 -6.27 -0.32 7.81
N VAL A 84 -6.83 0.70 7.15
CA VAL A 84 -6.93 0.76 5.68
C VAL A 84 -5.71 1.50 5.14
N HIS A 85 -4.91 0.84 4.31
CA HIS A 85 -3.66 1.38 3.76
C HIS A 85 -3.92 2.53 2.80
N CYS A 86 -4.93 2.39 1.93
CA CYS A 86 -5.38 3.35 0.90
C CYS A 86 -4.43 3.58 -0.29
N ASP A 87 -3.18 3.10 -0.26
CA ASP A 87 -2.21 3.34 -1.35
C ASP A 87 -1.38 2.09 -1.72
N LEU A 88 -2.02 0.93 -1.92
CA LEU A 88 -1.32 -0.26 -2.38
C LEU A 88 -0.95 -0.14 -3.87
N LYS A 89 0.35 -0.22 -4.17
CA LYS A 89 0.95 -0.16 -5.50
C LYS A 89 2.39 -0.70 -5.44
N PRO A 90 3.02 -1.07 -6.58
CA PRO A 90 4.36 -1.66 -6.58
C PRO A 90 5.45 -0.78 -5.95
N SER A 91 5.33 0.56 -6.01
CA SER A 91 6.31 1.47 -5.41
C SER A 91 6.23 1.52 -3.88
N ASN A 92 5.13 1.04 -3.29
CA ASN A 92 4.95 0.94 -1.84
C ASN A 92 5.22 -0.49 -1.32
N MET A 93 5.66 -1.41 -2.18
CA MET A 93 6.10 -2.76 -1.80
C MET A 93 7.63 -2.79 -1.83
N LEU A 94 8.27 -2.89 -0.67
CA LEU A 94 9.71 -2.99 -0.56
C LEU A 94 10.15 -4.45 -0.44
N LEU A 95 11.37 -4.76 -0.89
CA LEU A 95 11.95 -6.10 -0.85
C LEU A 95 13.19 -6.11 0.03
N ASP A 96 13.21 -7.01 1.01
CA ASP A 96 14.34 -7.21 1.91
C ASP A 96 15.49 -7.98 1.22
N GLN A 97 16.53 -8.33 1.98
CA GLN A 97 17.70 -9.06 1.45
C GLN A 97 17.34 -10.44 0.85
N GLU A 98 16.34 -11.12 1.39
CA GLU A 98 15.90 -12.46 0.99
C GLU A 98 14.73 -12.41 -0.02
N MET A 99 14.45 -11.23 -0.58
CA MET A 99 13.35 -10.97 -1.51
C MET A 99 11.95 -11.12 -0.90
N VAL A 100 11.83 -11.04 0.42
CA VAL A 100 10.55 -11.01 1.13
C VAL A 100 9.86 -9.66 0.91
N GLY A 101 8.55 -9.69 0.70
CA GLY A 101 7.73 -8.49 0.51
C GLY A 101 7.39 -7.76 1.81
N HIS A 102 7.59 -6.44 1.83
CA HIS A 102 7.22 -5.54 2.92
C HIS A 102 6.34 -4.38 2.42
N VAL A 103 5.10 -4.29 2.92
CA VAL A 103 4.22 -3.14 2.67
C VAL A 103 4.79 -1.90 3.39
N SER A 104 4.79 -0.77 2.70
CA SER A 104 5.36 0.50 3.15
C SER A 104 4.45 1.68 2.80
N ASP A 105 4.80 2.86 3.31
CA ASP A 105 4.10 4.13 3.07
C ASP A 105 2.63 4.19 3.53
N PHE A 106 2.47 4.41 4.82
CA PHE A 106 1.17 4.62 5.47
C PHE A 106 0.74 6.10 5.50
N GLY A 107 1.31 6.96 4.64
CA GLY A 107 1.13 8.41 4.70
C GLY A 107 -0.33 8.87 4.61
N ILE A 108 -1.20 8.07 3.99
CA ILE A 108 -2.63 8.35 3.87
C ILE A 108 -3.54 7.33 4.56
N ALA A 109 -2.97 6.36 5.27
CA ALA A 109 -3.70 5.28 5.93
C ALA A 109 -4.75 5.79 6.93
N LYS A 110 -5.81 5.00 7.11
CA LYS A 110 -6.94 5.31 8.00
C LYS A 110 -7.12 4.20 9.02
N LEU A 111 -7.39 4.58 10.26
CA LEU A 111 -7.96 3.68 11.27
C LEU A 111 -9.48 3.76 11.14
N LEU A 112 -10.17 2.61 11.14
CA LEU A 112 -11.62 2.55 11.25
C LEU A 112 -12.00 2.46 12.72
N ASP A 113 -12.88 3.33 13.21
CA ASP A 113 -13.29 3.28 14.61
C ASP A 113 -14.10 1.99 14.91
N VAL A 114 -14.23 1.64 16.19
CA VAL A 114 -14.89 0.40 16.61
C VAL A 114 -16.34 0.38 16.12
N GLY A 115 -16.66 -0.59 15.27
CA GLY A 115 -17.99 -0.76 14.68
C GLY A 115 -18.23 0.00 13.38
N GLU A 116 -17.27 0.82 12.92
CA GLU A 116 -17.34 1.47 11.62
C GLU A 116 -16.80 0.56 10.51
N ALA A 117 -17.58 0.42 9.44
CA ALA A 117 -17.17 -0.36 8.26
C ALA A 117 -16.41 0.48 7.22
N PHE A 118 -16.52 1.81 7.31
CA PHE A 118 -15.90 2.73 6.36
C PHE A 118 -15.72 4.12 7.00
N VAL A 119 -14.86 4.93 6.39
CA VAL A 119 -14.67 6.35 6.69
C VAL A 119 -14.79 7.17 5.41
N GLN A 120 -15.41 8.35 5.47
CA GLN A 120 -15.44 9.26 4.33
C GLN A 120 -14.27 10.24 4.39
N THR A 121 -13.60 10.45 3.25
CA THR A 121 -12.42 11.31 3.18
C THR A 121 -12.27 11.99 1.82
N ARG A 122 -11.62 13.16 1.82
CA ARG A 122 -11.18 13.84 0.59
C ARG A 122 -9.74 13.51 0.21
N THR A 123 -9.08 12.60 0.94
CA THR A 123 -7.71 12.17 0.62
C THR A 123 -7.71 11.34 -0.65
N THR A 124 -6.95 11.79 -1.65
CA THR A 124 -6.79 11.12 -2.94
C THR A 124 -5.72 10.04 -2.85
N ALA A 125 -6.02 8.85 -3.35
CA ALA A 125 -5.09 7.73 -3.53
C ALA A 125 -4.43 7.77 -4.92
N THR A 126 -3.63 6.76 -5.28
CA THR A 126 -2.97 6.70 -6.60
C THR A 126 -3.93 6.25 -7.71
N ILE A 127 -4.09 7.09 -8.74
CA ILE A 127 -4.90 6.79 -9.94
C ILE A 127 -4.45 5.45 -10.57
N GLY A 128 -5.42 4.63 -10.96
CA GLY A 128 -5.21 3.28 -11.49
C GLY A 128 -5.35 2.17 -10.44
N TYR A 129 -5.19 2.50 -9.15
CA TYR A 129 -5.34 1.55 -8.03
C TYR A 129 -6.57 1.86 -7.17
N ILE A 130 -7.15 3.05 -7.32
CA ILE A 130 -8.29 3.51 -6.51
C ILE A 130 -9.54 2.68 -6.82
N ALA A 131 -10.16 2.13 -5.78
CA ALA A 131 -11.48 1.53 -5.91
C ALA A 131 -12.52 2.57 -6.37
N PRO A 132 -13.47 2.24 -7.26
CA PRO A 132 -14.43 3.20 -7.80
C PRO A 132 -15.19 4.00 -6.73
N VAL A 133 -15.66 3.35 -5.67
CA VAL A 133 -16.39 3.98 -4.55
C VAL A 133 -15.54 4.96 -3.74
N HIS A 134 -14.23 4.70 -3.63
CA HIS A 134 -13.29 5.64 -3.02
C HIS A 134 -13.09 6.84 -3.93
N GLY A 135 -12.89 6.60 -5.23
CA GLY A 135 -12.67 7.68 -6.20
C GLY A 135 -13.88 8.61 -6.38
N GLN A 136 -15.10 8.08 -6.31
CA GLN A 136 -16.34 8.84 -6.54
C GLN A 136 -16.90 9.48 -5.28
N ASP A 137 -17.06 8.70 -4.21
CA ASP A 137 -17.79 9.13 -3.00
C ASP A 137 -16.85 9.49 -1.83
N GLY A 138 -15.54 9.23 -2.00
CA GLY A 138 -14.55 9.38 -0.93
C GLY A 138 -14.69 8.33 0.17
N ILE A 139 -15.39 7.23 -0.09
CA ILE A 139 -15.63 6.16 0.89
C ILE A 139 -14.41 5.23 0.93
N VAL A 140 -13.81 5.11 2.12
CA VAL A 140 -12.64 4.25 2.37
C VAL A 140 -13.02 3.13 3.33
N SER A 141 -12.76 1.89 2.91
CA SER A 141 -13.01 0.66 3.65
C SER A 141 -11.90 -0.35 3.36
N THR A 142 -11.84 -1.44 4.11
CA THR A 142 -10.89 -2.54 3.83
C THR A 142 -11.04 -3.12 2.43
N SER A 143 -12.26 -3.12 1.86
CA SER A 143 -12.50 -3.54 0.47
C SER A 143 -11.82 -2.65 -0.58
N CYS A 144 -11.49 -1.40 -0.25
CA CYS A 144 -10.71 -0.53 -1.15
C CYS A 144 -9.26 -1.03 -1.30
N ASP A 145 -8.67 -1.51 -0.21
CA ASP A 145 -7.35 -2.15 -0.26
C ASP A 145 -7.42 -3.50 -1.00
N VAL A 146 -8.49 -4.27 -0.84
CA VAL A 146 -8.68 -5.54 -1.59
C VAL A 146 -8.73 -5.28 -3.11
N TYR A 147 -9.43 -4.23 -3.54
CA TYR A 147 -9.42 -3.79 -4.94
C TYR A 147 -8.00 -3.43 -5.40
N SER A 148 -7.31 -2.59 -4.64
CA SER A 148 -5.94 -2.14 -4.94
C SER A 148 -4.95 -3.32 -5.01
N PHE A 149 -5.12 -4.31 -4.13
CA PHE A 149 -4.36 -5.56 -4.12
C PHE A 149 -4.60 -6.39 -5.38
N GLY A 150 -5.83 -6.46 -5.88
CA GLY A 150 -6.15 -7.12 -7.15
C GLY A 150 -5.42 -6.47 -8.34
N ILE A 151 -5.39 -5.14 -8.40
CA ILE A 151 -4.64 -4.39 -9.41
C ILE A 151 -3.13 -4.64 -9.28
N LEU A 152 -2.59 -4.58 -8.07
CA LEU A 152 -1.19 -4.88 -7.77
C LEU A 152 -0.80 -6.29 -8.21
N MET A 153 -1.65 -7.29 -7.95
CA MET A 153 -1.43 -8.67 -8.38
C MET A 153 -1.40 -8.77 -9.90
N MET A 154 -2.40 -8.21 -10.59
CA MET A 154 -2.45 -8.19 -12.05
C MET A 154 -1.19 -7.56 -12.63
N GLU A 155 -0.80 -6.37 -12.18
CA GLU A 155 0.41 -5.68 -12.64
C GLU A 155 1.67 -6.49 -12.35
N THR A 156 1.74 -7.13 -11.18
CA THR A 156 2.87 -7.99 -10.80
C THR A 156 3.02 -9.17 -11.74
N PHE A 157 1.94 -9.85 -12.16
CA PHE A 157 2.06 -11.01 -13.04
C PHE A 157 2.19 -10.64 -14.53
N THR A 158 1.56 -9.55 -14.96
CA THR A 158 1.57 -9.13 -16.37
C THR A 158 2.74 -8.22 -16.72
N ARG A 159 3.34 -7.55 -15.73
CA ARG A 159 4.26 -6.41 -15.90
C ARG A 159 3.63 -5.26 -16.70
N ARG A 160 2.31 -5.15 -16.71
CA ARG A 160 1.56 -4.11 -17.41
C ARG A 160 1.00 -3.14 -16.38
N LYS A 161 1.32 -1.85 -16.53
CA LYS A 161 0.77 -0.83 -15.64
C LYS A 161 -0.74 -0.75 -15.81
N PRO A 162 -1.51 -0.38 -14.78
CA PRO A 162 -2.96 -0.14 -14.92
C PRO A 162 -3.29 0.93 -15.97
N SER A 163 -2.35 1.84 -16.23
CA SER A 163 -2.45 2.89 -17.25
C SER A 163 -1.95 2.47 -18.64
N ASP A 164 -1.54 1.21 -18.84
CA ASP A 164 -1.08 0.72 -20.15
C ASP A 164 -2.26 0.72 -21.15
N GLU A 165 -1.99 1.06 -22.40
CA GLU A 165 -3.00 1.25 -23.45
C GLU A 165 -3.86 0.00 -23.66
N ILE A 166 -3.31 -1.18 -23.35
CA ILE A 166 -4.04 -2.45 -23.43
C ILE A 166 -5.30 -2.48 -22.55
N PHE A 167 -5.32 -1.71 -21.46
CA PHE A 167 -6.44 -1.60 -20.53
C PHE A 167 -7.31 -0.37 -20.82
N THR A 168 -6.90 0.48 -21.75
CA THR A 168 -7.67 1.65 -22.21
C THR A 168 -8.65 1.32 -23.35
N GLY A 169 -8.87 0.01 -23.62
CA GLY A 169 -9.74 -0.48 -24.67
C GLY A 169 -11.17 0.07 -24.59
N GLU A 170 -11.53 0.81 -25.64
CA GLU A 170 -12.87 1.34 -25.95
C GLU A 170 -13.59 2.01 -24.78
N THR A 171 -13.24 3.27 -24.52
CA THR A 171 -14.24 4.22 -24.04
C THR A 171 -15.30 4.42 -25.13
N ILE A 172 -16.16 3.42 -25.36
CA ILE A 172 -17.47 3.67 -25.97
C ILE A 172 -18.32 4.28 -24.85
N ILE A 173 -18.08 5.55 -24.59
CA ILE A 173 -19.13 6.42 -24.10
C ILE A 173 -19.66 7.11 -25.36
N LYS A 174 -20.69 6.51 -25.95
CA LYS A 174 -21.62 7.22 -26.81
C LYS A 174 -22.66 7.90 -25.95
#